data_AF-A0A962ND31-F1
#
_entry.id   AF-A0A962ND31-F1
#
_cell.length_a   1.000
_cell.length_b   1.000
_cell.length_c   1.000
_cell.angle_alpha   90.00
_cell.angle_beta   90.00
_cell.angle_gamma   90.00
#
_symmetry.space_group_name_H-M   'P 1'
#
loop_
_entity.id
_entity.type
_entity.pdbx_description
1 polymer ?
#
loop_
_entity_poly.entity_id
_entity_poly.type
_entity_poly.pdbx_seq_one_letter_code
_entity_poly.pdbx_strand_id
1 'polypeptide(L)'
;MKHFQRTSSAVEGRNGCLSQLYHKGRGLTPARLTALTVIHNYGIRQADGSTPASRLFGQDFPDLFEWLLTEMKPLPLPRKQRGRKKSNPLIGKACPG
;
A
#
# COMPACT_ATOMS: atom_id res chain seq x y z
N MET A 1 11.08 -25.09 5.81
CA MET A 1 11.04 -25.70 4.46
C MET A 1 11.02 -24.58 3.44
N LYS A 2 12.10 -24.46 2.66
CA LYS A 2 12.27 -23.47 1.59
C LYS A 2 11.40 -23.92 0.40
N HIS A 3 10.26 -23.27 0.17
CA HIS A 3 9.44 -23.48 -1.03
C HIS A 3 9.51 -22.27 -1.96
N PHE A 4 10.72 -21.82 -2.27
CA PHE A 4 10.92 -20.94 -3.42
C PHE A 4 11.95 -21.60 -4.32
N GLN A 5 11.43 -22.25 -5.37
CA GLN A 5 12.23 -22.81 -6.44
C GLN A 5 12.65 -21.65 -7.34
N ARG A 6 13.96 -21.51 -7.59
CA ARG A 6 14.48 -20.49 -8.49
C ARG A 6 14.07 -20.89 -9.91
N THR A 7 13.03 -20.25 -10.41
CA THR A 7 12.57 -20.35 -11.78
C THR A 7 13.71 -19.85 -12.69
N SER A 8 14.15 -20.67 -13.64
CA SER A 8 15.38 -20.45 -14.43
C SER A 8 15.15 -19.66 -15.71
N SER A 9 13.90 -19.27 -15.99
CA SER A 9 13.53 -18.59 -17.23
C SER A 9 13.19 -17.12 -16.98
N ALA A 10 13.81 -16.22 -17.76
CA ALA A 10 13.45 -14.80 -17.80
C ALA A 10 11.95 -14.58 -18.11
N VAL A 11 11.32 -15.55 -18.80
CA VAL A 11 9.90 -15.53 -19.16
C VAL A 11 9.01 -15.78 -17.94
N GLU A 12 9.40 -16.69 -17.05
CA GLU A 12 8.63 -16.99 -15.84
C GLU A 12 8.67 -15.81 -14.85
N GLY A 13 9.82 -15.12 -14.75
CA GLY A 13 9.92 -13.87 -13.99
C GLY A 13 9.02 -12.75 -14.53
N ARG A 14 9.01 -12.58 -15.86
CA ARG A 14 8.10 -11.63 -16.54
C ARG A 14 6.64 -12.00 -16.33
N ASN A 15 6.28 -13.27 -16.49
CA ASN A 15 4.92 -13.77 -16.30
C ASN A 15 4.45 -13.61 -14.84
N GLY A 16 5.34 -13.86 -13.88
CA GLY A 16 5.08 -13.60 -12.46
C GLY A 16 4.83 -12.12 -12.17
N CYS A 17 5.65 -11.22 -12.74
CA CYS A 17 5.45 -9.77 -12.63
C CYS A 17 4.12 -9.31 -13.25
N LEU A 18 3.82 -9.75 -14.48
CA LEU A 18 2.56 -9.45 -15.16
C LEU A 18 1.36 -9.96 -14.35
N SER A 19 1.40 -11.21 -13.91
CA SER A 19 0.36 -11.79 -13.06
C SER A 19 0.15 -10.96 -11.79
N GLN A 20 1.23 -10.55 -11.11
CA GLN A 20 1.12 -9.66 -9.95
C GLN A 20 0.53 -8.29 -10.30
N LEU A 21 0.90 -7.67 -11.42
CA LEU A 21 0.30 -6.40 -11.86
C LEU A 21 -1.21 -6.54 -12.08
N TYR A 22 -1.63 -7.59 -12.79
CA TYR A 22 -3.05 -7.90 -12.99
C TYR A 22 -3.79 -8.17 -11.68
N HIS A 23 -3.19 -8.94 -10.76
CA HIS A 23 -3.81 -9.23 -9.47
C HIS A 23 -3.88 -7.99 -8.56
N LYS A 24 -2.83 -7.16 -8.54
CA LYS A 24 -2.77 -5.92 -7.75
C LYS A 24 -3.71 -4.83 -8.27
N GLY A 25 -4.01 -4.84 -9.57
CA GLY A 25 -4.93 -3.89 -10.21
C GLY A 25 -6.42 -4.21 -10.00
N ARG A 26 -6.77 -5.45 -9.61
CA ARG A 26 -8.16 -5.83 -9.34
C ARG A 26 -8.63 -5.29 -7.98
N GLY A 27 -9.89 -4.90 -7.90
CA GLY A 27 -10.53 -4.53 -6.64
C GLY A 27 -10.17 -3.13 -6.11
N LEU A 28 -9.85 -2.19 -6.99
CA LEU A 28 -9.76 -0.78 -6.59
C LEU A 28 -11.12 -0.30 -6.11
N THR A 29 -11.22 0.03 -4.82
CA THR A 29 -12.41 0.68 -4.29
C THR A 29 -12.55 2.08 -4.91
N PRO A 30 -13.76 2.64 -5.02
CA PRO A 30 -13.94 4.00 -5.52
C PRO A 30 -13.05 5.02 -4.79
N ALA A 31 -12.92 4.90 -3.46
CA ALA A 31 -12.06 5.77 -2.67
C ALA A 31 -10.57 5.65 -3.06
N ARG A 32 -10.07 4.44 -3.33
CA ARG A 32 -8.68 4.24 -3.78
C ARG A 32 -8.49 4.79 -5.19
N LEU A 33 -9.48 4.63 -6.08
CA LEU A 33 -9.43 5.20 -7.41
C LEU A 33 -9.34 6.73 -7.33
N THR A 34 -10.19 7.39 -6.54
CA THR A 34 -10.14 8.84 -6.31
C THR A 34 -8.78 9.29 -5.78
N ALA A 35 -8.24 8.60 -4.77
CA ALA A 35 -6.93 8.94 -4.22
C ALA A 35 -5.81 8.81 -5.27
N LEU A 36 -5.81 7.75 -6.07
CA LEU A 36 -4.83 7.56 -7.15
C LEU A 36 -4.97 8.62 -8.25
N THR A 37 -6.19 9.04 -8.58
CA THR A 37 -6.43 10.14 -9.52
C THR A 37 -5.85 11.46 -9.00
N VAL A 38 -6.03 11.77 -7.72
CA VAL A 38 -5.43 12.96 -7.09
C VAL A 38 -3.91 12.88 -7.13
N ILE A 39 -3.33 11.74 -6.72
CA ILE A 39 -1.87 11.54 -6.73
C ILE A 39 -1.31 11.68 -8.15
N HIS A 40 -1.98 11.11 -9.15
CA HIS A 40 -1.56 11.23 -10.54
C HIS A 40 -1.55 12.68 -11.00
N ASN A 41 -2.65 13.41 -10.75
CA ASN A 41 -2.84 14.75 -11.26
C ASN A 41 -1.95 15.80 -10.60
N TYR A 42 -1.67 15.66 -9.31
CA TYR A 42 -0.98 16.70 -8.52
C TYR A 42 0.36 16.25 -7.93
N GLY A 43 0.62 14.95 -7.80
CA GLY A 43 1.84 14.42 -7.19
C GLY A 43 2.91 13.95 -8.19
N ILE A 44 2.50 13.55 -9.40
CA ILE A 44 3.44 13.12 -10.44
C ILE A 44 3.92 14.33 -11.23
N ARG A 45 5.25 14.48 -11.36
CA ARG A 45 5.90 15.54 -12.13
C ARG A 45 6.58 14.95 -13.37
N GLN A 46 6.53 15.68 -14.48
CA GLN A 46 7.29 15.33 -15.70
C GLN A 46 8.71 15.89 -15.65
N ALA A 47 9.50 15.63 -16.70
CA ALA A 47 10.89 16.09 -16.80
C ALA A 47 11.03 17.62 -16.74
N ASP A 48 10.00 18.36 -17.16
CA ASP A 48 9.91 19.82 -17.07
C ASP A 48 9.40 20.31 -15.70
N GLY A 49 9.13 19.41 -14.76
CA GLY A 49 8.62 19.72 -13.42
C GLY A 49 7.11 19.96 -13.33
N SER A 50 6.39 20.02 -14.46
CA SER A 50 4.94 20.25 -14.51
C SER A 50 4.14 19.01 -14.10
N THR A 51 2.93 19.24 -13.58
CA THR A 51 1.99 18.18 -13.20
C THR A 51 0.92 18.02 -14.28
N PRO A 52 0.24 16.85 -14.39
CA PRO A 52 -0.88 16.71 -15.32
C PRO A 52 -1.98 17.75 -15.09
N ALA A 53 -2.28 18.09 -13.83
CA ALA A 53 -3.24 19.15 -13.52
C ALA A 53 -2.77 20.52 -14.05
N SER A 54 -1.50 20.88 -13.83
CA SER A 54 -1.03 22.20 -14.26
C SER A 54 -1.08 22.39 -15.78
N ARG A 55 -0.84 21.33 -16.54
CA ARG A 55 -0.99 21.34 -18.00
C ARG A 55 -2.45 21.40 -18.45
N LEU A 56 -3.32 20.64 -17.79
CA LEU A 56 -4.75 20.61 -18.12
C LEU A 56 -5.43 21.96 -17.86
N PHE A 57 -5.06 22.63 -16.77
CA PHE A 57 -5.69 23.89 -16.35
C PHE A 57 -4.89 25.14 -16.73
N GLY A 58 -3.65 25.00 -17.21
CA GLY A 58 -2.80 26.14 -17.60
C GLY A 58 -2.34 27.00 -16.42
N GLN A 59 -2.30 26.45 -15.20
CA GLN A 59 -1.90 27.17 -13.99
C GLN A 59 -1.17 26.24 -13.02
N ASP A 60 -0.37 26.80 -12.12
CA ASP A 60 0.29 26.02 -11.09
C ASP A 60 -0.62 25.72 -9.90
N PHE A 61 -0.31 24.62 -9.21
CA PHE A 61 -1.01 24.18 -8.01
C PHE A 61 -0.02 24.03 -6.86
N PRO A 62 -0.49 24.16 -5.60
CA PRO A 62 0.34 23.86 -4.44
C PRO A 62 0.89 22.44 -4.47
N ASP A 63 2.02 22.21 -3.81
CA ASP A 63 2.53 20.85 -3.65
C ASP A 63 1.53 19.97 -2.89
N LEU A 64 1.22 18.81 -3.46
CA LEU A 64 0.18 17.93 -2.94
C LEU A 64 0.48 17.48 -1.50
N PHE A 65 1.73 17.17 -1.18
CA PHE A 65 2.09 16.64 0.13
C PHE A 65 2.00 17.73 1.20
N GLU A 66 2.53 18.92 0.91
CA GLU A 66 2.46 20.08 1.82
C GLU A 66 1.01 20.52 2.09
N TRP A 67 0.18 20.54 1.03
CA TRP A 67 -1.25 20.81 1.18
C TRP A 67 -1.94 19.76 2.04
N LEU A 68 -1.64 18.47 1.82
CA LEU A 68 -2.21 17.38 2.61
C LEU A 68 -1.81 17.46 4.09
N LEU A 69 -0.56 17.80 4.39
CA LEU A 69 -0.10 17.97 5.77
C LEU A 69 -0.86 19.07 6.51
N THR A 70 -1.21 20.15 5.80
CA THR A 70 -1.98 21.26 6.36
C THR A 70 -3.42 20.85 6.68
N GLU A 71 -4.02 19.99 5.84
CA GLU A 71 -5.40 19.53 5.98
C GLU A 71 -5.53 18.31 6.92
N MET A 72 -4.45 17.57 7.14
CA MET A 72 -4.47 16.32 7.88
C MET A 72 -4.81 16.55 9.36
N LYS A 73 -5.93 15.97 9.80
CA LYS A 73 -6.32 15.94 11.23
C LYS A 73 -5.27 15.19 12.07
N PRO A 74 -5.18 15.46 13.39
CA PRO A 74 -4.30 14.72 14.28
C PRO A 74 -4.45 13.21 14.12
N LEU A 75 -3.32 12.51 13.98
CA LEU A 75 -3.31 11.06 13.83
C LEU A 75 -3.91 10.39 15.07
N PRO A 76 -4.70 9.32 14.91
CA PRO A 76 -5.22 8.58 16.04
C PRO A 76 -4.07 8.00 16.87
N LEU A 77 -4.28 7.92 18.19
CA LEU A 77 -3.31 7.33 19.09
C LEU A 77 -3.00 5.88 18.69
N PRO A 78 -1.75 5.42 18.91
CA PRO A 78 -1.38 4.03 18.69
C PRO A 78 -2.36 3.07 19.36
N ARG A 79 -2.69 1.98 18.66
CA ARG A 79 -3.55 0.93 19.22
C ARG A 79 -2.95 0.44 20.54
N LYS A 80 -3.73 0.51 21.62
CA LYS A 80 -3.33 -0.08 22.92
C LYS A 80 -3.02 -1.56 22.72
N GLN A 81 -1.81 -1.97 23.08
CA GLN A 81 -1.43 -3.38 23.02
C GLN A 81 -2.36 -4.20 23.93
N ARG A 82 -2.84 -5.34 23.43
CA ARG A 82 -3.53 -6.30 24.29
C ARG A 82 -2.47 -6.90 25.21
N GLY A 83 -2.69 -6.84 26.53
CA GLY A 83 -1.82 -7.47 27.50
C GLY A 83 -1.59 -8.94 27.15
N ARG A 84 -0.34 -9.41 27.30
CA ARG A 84 0.01 -10.82 27.05
C ARG A 84 -0.86 -11.71 27.93
N LYS A 85 -1.68 -12.59 27.33
CA LYS A 85 -2.37 -13.64 28.09
C LYS A 85 -1.30 -14.52 28.73
N LYS A 86 -1.26 -14.59 30.07
CA LYS A 86 -0.47 -15.62 30.76
C LYS A 86 -1.12 -16.96 30.41
N SER A 87 -0.42 -17.81 29.66
CA SER A 87 -0.85 -19.19 29.47
C SER A 87 -0.82 -19.90 30.81
N ASN A 88 -1.92 -20.55 31.20
CA ASN A 88 -1.94 -21.36 32.40
C ASN A 88 -1.12 -22.66 32.14
N PRO A 89 0.00 -22.89 32.85
CA PRO A 89 0.87 -24.04 32.64
C PRO A 89 0.22 -25.39 32.99
N LEU A 90 -0.97 -25.37 33.62
CA LEU A 90 -1.68 -26.58 34.04
C LEU A 90 -2.64 -27.15 32.97
N ILE A 91 -2.80 -26.48 31.82
CA ILE A 91 -3.71 -26.92 30.75
C ILE A 91 -3.11 -28.07 29.89
N GLY A 92 -1.85 -28.46 30.13
CA GLY A 92 -1.14 -29.51 29.37
C GLY A 92 -1.08 -30.90 30.01
N LYS A 93 -1.83 -31.21 31.09
CA LYS A 93 -1.81 -32.55 31.71
C LYS A 93 -3.18 -33.23 31.69
N ALA A 94 -3.49 -33.85 30.56
CA ALA A 94 -4.50 -34.91 30.38
C ALA A 94 -4.13 -35.63 29.06
N CYS A 95 -3.88 -36.92 28.91
CA CYS A 95 -4.11 -38.12 29.72
C CYS A 95 -2.99 -39.17 29.44
N PRO A 96 -2.63 -40.04 30.40
CA PRO A 96 -2.24 -41.41 30.10
C PRO A 96 -3.48 -42.31 30.13
N GLY A 97 -3.65 -43.13 29.10
CA GLY A 97 -4.70 -44.14 28.96
C GLY A 97 -4.48 -44.89 27.67
#